data_AF-A0A6H3FD64-F1
#
_entry.id   AF-A0A6H3FD64-F1
#
_cell.length_a   1.000
_cell.length_b   1.000
_cell.length_c   1.000
_cell.angle_alpha   90.00
_cell.angle_beta   90.00
_cell.angle_gamma   90.00
#
_symmetry.space_group_name_H-M   'P 1'
#
loop_
_entity.id
_entity.type
_entity.pdbx_description
1 polymer ?
#
loop_
_entity_poly.entity_id
_entity_poly.type
_entity_poly.pdbx_seq_one_letter_code
_entity_poly.pdbx_strand_id
1 'polypeptide(L)'
;MNSYRQSLYTGVIRVLANLVMVAAVFVGMYMSAHSTAASELVFSVWFFGISLPVWGAAFWLTRLVRRRWPAVGQSLVDLPKRGPCLVCWQVAQTATQPLPVRSRGGRTA
;
A
#
# COMPACT_ATOMS: atom_id res chain seq x y z
N MET A 1 -13.92 6.76 3.30
CA MET A 1 -14.17 5.57 2.43
C MET A 1 -12.96 5.05 1.62
N ASN A 2 -11.82 5.76 1.50
CA ASN A 2 -10.65 5.26 0.74
C ASN A 2 -9.75 4.30 1.53
N SER A 3 -9.67 4.41 2.86
CA SER A 3 -8.78 3.58 3.70
C SER A 3 -9.17 2.09 3.69
N TYR A 4 -10.48 1.78 3.72
CA TYR A 4 -10.97 0.40 3.65
C TYR A 4 -10.60 -0.29 2.33
N ARG A 5 -10.81 0.41 1.20
CA ARG A 5 -10.42 -0.08 -0.13
C ARG A 5 -8.91 -0.32 -0.21
N GLN A 6 -8.11 0.60 0.33
CA GLN A 6 -6.66 0.46 0.35
C GLN A 6 -6.21 -0.76 1.16
N SER A 7 -6.76 -0.97 2.36
CA SER A 7 -6.46 -2.14 3.19
C SER A 7 -6.83 -3.45 2.48
N LEU A 8 -8.03 -3.50 1.89
CA LEU A 8 -8.49 -4.65 1.09
C LEU A 8 -7.55 -4.94 -0.08
N TYR A 9 -7.21 -3.95 -0.90
CA TYR A 9 -6.31 -4.16 -2.04
C TYR A 9 -4.94 -4.62 -1.59
N THR A 10 -4.38 -4.06 -0.51
CA THR A 10 -3.09 -4.54 0.01
C THR A 10 -3.18 -5.96 0.56
N GLY A 11 -4.31 -6.35 1.16
CA GLY A 11 -4.56 -7.71 1.61
C GLY A 11 -4.63 -8.70 0.44
N VAL A 12 -5.42 -8.38 -0.59
CA VAL A 12 -5.56 -9.21 -1.80
C VAL A 12 -4.22 -9.38 -2.50
N ILE A 13 -3.42 -8.32 -2.63
CA ILE A 13 -2.08 -8.40 -3.22
C ILE A 13 -1.18 -9.38 -2.46
N ARG A 14 -1.22 -9.38 -1.13
CA ARG A 14 -0.45 -10.32 -0.30
C ARG A 14 -0.92 -11.76 -0.46
N VAL A 15 -2.23 -11.99 -0.47
CA VAL A 15 -2.79 -13.34 -0.66
C VAL A 15 -2.37 -13.89 -2.03
N LEU A 16 -2.51 -13.09 -3.09
CA LEU A 16 -2.09 -13.47 -4.43
C LEU A 16 -0.58 -13.73 -4.50
N ALA A 17 0.26 -12.88 -3.90
CA ALA A 17 1.70 -13.10 -3.87
C ALA A 17 2.09 -14.41 -3.18
N ASN A 18 1.43 -14.74 -2.06
CA ASN A 18 1.67 -16.00 -1.35
C ASN A 18 1.21 -17.22 -2.18
N LEU A 19 0.06 -17.15 -2.86
CA LEU A 19 -0.40 -18.21 -3.76
C LEU A 19 0.59 -18.45 -4.90
N VAL A 20 1.12 -17.37 -5.49
CA VAL A 20 2.12 -17.48 -6.56
C VAL A 20 3.44 -18.06 -6.03
N MET A 21 3.84 -17.73 -4.80
CA MET A 21 5.03 -18.33 -4.18
C MET A 21 4.86 -19.84 -3.99
N VAL A 22 3.69 -20.29 -3.55
CA VAL A 22 3.37 -21.72 -3.45
C VAL A 22 3.43 -22.39 -4.83
N ALA A 23 2.85 -21.78 -5.86
CA ALA A 23 2.93 -22.28 -7.23
C ALA A 23 4.38 -22.36 -7.73
N ALA A 24 5.22 -21.37 -7.40
CA ALA A 24 6.64 -21.36 -7.76
C ALA A 24 7.41 -22.53 -7.13
N VAL A 25 7.07 -22.92 -5.90
CA VAL A 25 7.65 -24.12 -5.25
C VAL A 25 7.27 -25.38 -6.02
N PHE A 26 5.99 -25.55 -6.37
CA PHE A 26 5.54 -26.72 -7.13
C PHE A 26 6.18 -26.78 -8.52
N VAL A 27 6.30 -25.65 -9.22
CA VAL A 27 6.98 -25.56 -10.51
C VAL A 27 8.47 -25.89 -10.37
N GLY A 28 9.14 -25.34 -9.35
CA GLY A 28 10.54 -25.64 -9.06
C GLY A 28 10.76 -27.13 -8.81
N MET A 29 9.91 -27.75 -7.98
CA MET A 29 9.95 -29.19 -7.69
C MET A 29 9.68 -30.04 -8.94
N TYR A 30 8.70 -29.67 -9.74
CA TYR A 30 8.36 -30.37 -10.98
C TYR A 30 9.54 -30.34 -11.96
N MET A 31 10.14 -29.16 -12.16
CA MET A 31 11.28 -28.99 -13.07
C MET A 31 12.55 -29.67 -12.53
N SER A 32 12.78 -29.67 -11.22
CA SER A 32 13.90 -30.39 -10.63
C SER A 32 13.76 -31.90 -10.74
N ALA A 33 12.54 -32.43 -10.73
CA ALA A 33 12.27 -33.86 -10.86
C ALA A 33 12.42 -34.37 -12.31
N HIS A 34 12.19 -33.50 -13.31
CA HIS A 34 12.28 -33.83 -14.74
C HIS A 34 13.65 -33.49 -15.36
N SER A 35 14.56 -32.87 -14.61
CA SER A 35 15.87 -32.47 -15.12
C SER A 35 16.96 -33.46 -14.70
N THR A 36 17.86 -33.77 -15.63
CA THR A 36 19.08 -34.55 -15.39
C THR A 36 20.23 -33.70 -14.83
N ALA A 37 20.05 -32.38 -14.76
CA ALA A 37 21.00 -31.45 -14.16
C ALA A 37 20.91 -31.45 -12.62
N ALA A 38 21.82 -30.75 -11.96
CA ALA A 38 21.80 -30.59 -10.51
C ALA A 38 20.46 -29.99 -10.05
N SER A 39 19.65 -30.82 -9.37
CA SER A 39 18.26 -30.52 -9.00
C SER A 39 18.13 -29.24 -8.16
N GLU A 40 19.14 -28.94 -7.33
CA GLU A 40 19.22 -27.73 -6.51
C GLU A 40 19.32 -26.44 -7.33
N LEU A 41 20.10 -26.46 -8.42
CA LEU A 41 20.26 -25.30 -9.30
C LEU A 41 18.98 -25.06 -10.11
N VAL A 42 18.39 -26.14 -10.65
CA VAL A 42 17.14 -26.05 -11.42
C VAL A 42 16.02 -25.53 -10.52
N PHE A 43 15.88 -26.05 -9.30
CA PHE A 43 14.92 -25.54 -8.33
C PHE A 43 15.16 -24.06 -8.03
N SER A 44 16.39 -23.67 -7.73
CA SER A 44 16.72 -22.28 -7.36
C SER A 44 16.42 -21.30 -8.49
N VAL A 45 16.79 -21.62 -9.73
CA VAL A 45 16.52 -20.75 -10.89
C VAL A 45 15.02 -20.55 -11.09
N TRP A 46 14.23 -21.61 -11.01
CA TRP A 46 12.77 -21.53 -11.18
C TRP A 46 12.10 -20.82 -10.00
N PHE A 47 12.50 -21.15 -8.77
CA PHE A 47 11.94 -20.54 -7.56
C PHE A 47 12.26 -19.04 -7.47
N PHE A 48 13.52 -18.66 -7.58
CA PHE A 48 13.92 -17.24 -7.49
C PHE A 48 13.54 -16.46 -8.75
N GLY A 49 13.58 -17.09 -9.93
CA GLY A 49 13.14 -16.49 -11.18
C GLY A 49 11.68 -16.07 -11.17
N ILE A 50 10.83 -16.78 -10.42
CA ILE A 50 9.41 -16.40 -10.24
C ILE A 50 9.23 -15.52 -9.00
N SER A 51 9.88 -15.85 -7.88
CA SER A 51 9.63 -15.17 -6.60
C SER A 51 10.07 -13.71 -6.60
N LEU A 52 11.24 -13.39 -7.18
CA LEU A 52 11.76 -12.03 -7.23
C LEU A 52 10.85 -11.06 -8.00
N PRO A 53 10.42 -11.35 -9.25
CA PRO A 53 9.52 -10.45 -9.98
C PRO A 53 8.14 -10.35 -9.34
N VAL A 54 7.64 -11.42 -8.73
CA VAL A 54 6.33 -11.43 -8.04
C VAL A 54 6.34 -10.47 -6.85
N TRP A 55 7.37 -10.52 -6.01
CA TRP A 55 7.51 -9.59 -4.88
C TRP A 55 7.75 -8.15 -5.36
N GLY A 56 8.56 -7.97 -6.40
CA GLY A 56 8.76 -6.66 -7.02
C GLY A 56 7.45 -6.06 -7.54
N ALA A 57 6.65 -6.85 -8.27
CA ALA A 57 5.34 -6.45 -8.78
C ALA A 57 4.35 -6.17 -7.65
N ALA A 58 4.29 -7.01 -6.62
CA ALA A 58 3.43 -6.81 -5.45
C ALA A 58 3.77 -5.52 -4.70
N PHE A 59 5.07 -5.23 -4.53
CA PHE A 59 5.53 -3.99 -3.91
C PHE A 59 5.18 -2.77 -4.78
N TRP A 60 5.44 -2.83 -6.08
CA TRP A 60 5.11 -1.77 -7.01
C TRP A 60 3.62 -1.48 -7.07
N LEU A 61 2.79 -2.53 -7.14
CA LEU A 61 1.34 -2.44 -7.15
C LEU A 61 0.81 -1.85 -5.84
N THR A 62 1.36 -2.27 -4.70
CA THR A 62 1.05 -1.68 -3.39
C THR A 62 1.40 -0.19 -3.34
N ARG A 63 2.54 0.20 -3.92
CA ARG A 63 2.96 1.61 -4.02
C ARG A 63 2.03 2.42 -4.93
N LEU A 64 1.55 1.82 -6.02
CA LEU A 64 0.61 2.43 -6.96
C LEU A 64 -0.76 2.65 -6.32
N VAL A 65 -1.27 1.65 -5.59
CA VAL A 65 -2.52 1.76 -4.82
C VAL A 65 -2.43 2.88 -3.80
N ARG A 66 -1.31 2.98 -3.06
CA ARG A 66 -1.05 4.07 -2.10
C ARG A 66 -0.97 5.45 -2.75
N ARG A 67 -0.41 5.54 -3.97
CA ARG A 67 -0.33 6.80 -4.72
C ARG A 67 -1.67 7.21 -5.35
N ARG A 68 -2.45 6.24 -5.82
CA ARG A 68 -3.75 6.48 -6.48
C ARG A 68 -4.84 6.87 -5.49
N TRP A 69 -4.81 6.28 -4.29
CA TRP A 69 -5.71 6.61 -3.20
C TRP A 69 -4.90 7.00 -1.96
N PRO A 70 -4.40 8.25 -1.89
CA PRO A 70 -3.79 8.73 -0.66
C PRO A 70 -4.81 8.60 0.48
N ALA A 71 -4.42 7.94 1.56
CA ALA A 71 -5.26 7.73 2.73
C ALA A 71 -5.57 9.09 3.38
N VAL A 72 -6.71 9.68 3.03
CA VAL A 72 -7.30 10.75 3.84
C VAL A 72 -7.75 10.07 5.13
N GLY A 73 -6.97 10.26 6.19
CA GLY A 73 -7.26 9.68 7.51
C GLY A 73 -8.57 10.25 8.00
N GLN A 74 -9.61 9.42 8.10
CA GLN A 74 -10.86 9.81 8.73
C GLN A 74 -10.73 9.47 10.21
N SER A 75 -10.54 10.49 11.04
CA SER A 75 -10.57 10.32 12.49
C SER A 75 -11.89 10.90 12.99
N LEU A 76 -12.60 10.14 13.83
CA LEU A 76 -13.77 10.62 14.53
C LEU A 76 -13.27 11.51 15.66
N VAL A 77 -13.46 12.83 15.53
CA VAL A 77 -12.97 13.81 16.49
C VAL A 77 -14.17 14.50 17.09
N ASP A 78 -14.22 14.57 18.41
CA ASP A 78 -15.21 15.38 19.11
C ASP A 78 -14.83 16.86 18.99
N LEU A 79 -15.62 17.61 18.24
CA LEU A 79 -15.43 19.06 18.15
C LEU A 79 -16.16 19.74 19.30
N PRO A 80 -15.50 20.67 20.03
CA PRO A 80 -16.18 21.47 21.03
C PRO A 80 -17.31 22.26 20.34
N LYS A 81 -18.54 22.09 20.84
CA LYS A 81 -19.81 22.66 20.34
C LYS A 81 -20.52 21.93 19.17
N ARG A 82 -19.96 20.85 18.61
CA ARG A 82 -20.60 20.09 17.50
C ARG A 82 -20.76 18.59 17.72
N GLY A 83 -20.21 18.04 18.80
CA GLY A 83 -20.26 16.61 19.08
C GLY A 83 -19.37 15.78 18.13
N PRO A 84 -19.57 14.45 18.06
CA PRO A 84 -18.70 13.55 17.32
C PRO A 84 -18.85 13.78 15.82
N CYS A 85 -17.79 14.24 15.17
CA CYS A 85 -17.80 14.51 13.74
C CYS A 85 -16.62 13.82 13.05
N LEU A 86 -16.88 13.23 11.89
CA LEU A 86 -15.85 12.58 11.07
C LEU A 86 -15.01 13.65 10.37
N VAL A 87 -13.82 13.90 10.89
CA VAL A 87 -12.88 14.84 10.30
C VAL A 87 -11.96 14.10 9.34
N CYS A 88 -11.96 14.56 8.08
CA CYS A 88 -11.02 14.11 7.08
C CYS A 88 -9.71 14.90 7.24
N TRP A 89 -8.65 14.24 7.68
CA TRP A 89 -7.32 14.82 7.76
C TRP A 89 -6.64 14.67 6.40
N GLN A 90 -6.48 15.79 5.71
CA GLN A 90 -5.58 15.89 4.58
C GLN A 90 -4.29 16.49 5.12
N VAL A 91 -3.21 15.70 5.18
CA VAL A 91 -1.89 16.25 5.50
C VAL A 91 -1.59 17.25 4.40
N ALA A 92 -1.63 18.53 4.75
CA ALA A 92 -1.18 19.58 3.85
C ALA A 92 0.25 19.22 3.48
N GLN A 93 0.47 18.87 2.20
CA GLN A 93 1.81 18.93 1.65
C GLN A 93 2.32 20.33 1.97
N THR A 94 3.58 20.43 2.37
CA THR A 94 4.28 21.68 2.70
C THR A 94 4.30 22.63 1.50
N ALA A 95 3.14 23.12 1.10
CA ALA A 95 3.00 24.32 0.34
C ALA A 95 3.25 25.41 1.36
N THR A 96 4.39 26.07 1.18
CA THR A 96 4.74 27.37 1.73
C THR A 96 3.64 28.38 1.37
N GLN A 97 2.44 28.23 1.94
CA GLN A 97 1.39 29.22 1.86
C GLN A 97 1.47 30.03 3.15
N PRO A 98 1.79 31.34 3.06
CA PRO A 98 1.74 32.20 4.22
C PRO A 98 0.30 32.19 4.74
N LEU A 99 0.13 31.78 6.00
CA LEU A 99 -1.14 31.89 6.71
C LEU A 99 -1.61 33.35 6.60
N PRO A 100 -2.87 33.62 6.21
CA PRO A 100 -3.37 34.98 6.26
C PRO A 100 -3.37 35.42 7.73
N VAL A 101 -2.49 36.38 8.04
CA VAL A 101 -2.51 37.12 9.30
C VAL A 101 -3.91 37.71 9.41
N ARG A 102 -4.72 37.15 10.31
CA ARG A 102 -6.01 37.70 10.69
C ARG A 102 -5.73 39.02 11.38
N SER A 103 -5.73 40.12 10.61
CA SER A 103 -5.68 41.44 11.20
C SER A 103 -6.90 41.58 12.09
N ARG A 104 -6.65 41.77 13.38
CA ARG A 104 -7.67 42.09 14.37
C ARG A 104 -8.07 43.53 14.08
N GLY A 105 -8.99 43.71 13.13
CA GLY A 105 -9.67 44.97 12.89
C GLY A 105 -10.47 45.36 14.12
N GLY A 106 -9.86 46.14 15.01
CA GLY A 106 -10.53 46.86 16.09
C GLY A 106 -11.43 47.90 15.45
N ARG A 107 -12.74 47.66 15.57
CA ARG A 107 -13.81 48.54 15.13
C ARG A 107 -13.80 49.79 16.02
N THR A 108 -13.74 50.95 15.39
CA THR A 108 -14.04 52.25 15.96
C THR A 108 -15.48 52.30 16.47
N ALA A 109 -15.66 52.82 17.68
CA ALA A 109 -16.83 53.58 18.13
C ALA A 109 -16.37 54.43 19.33
#